data_AF-A0A6N9USY1-F1
#
_entry.id   AF-A0A6N9USY1-F1
#
_cell.length_a   1.000
_cell.length_b   1.000
_cell.length_c   1.000
_cell.angle_alpha   90.00
_cell.angle_beta   90.00
_cell.angle_gamma   90.00
#
_symmetry.space_group_name_H-M   'P 1'
#
loop_
_entity.id
_entity.type
_entity.pdbx_description
1 polymer ?
#
loop_
_entity_poly.entity_id
_entity_poly.type
_entity_poly.pdbx_seq_one_letter_code
_entity_poly.pdbx_strand_id
1 'polypeptide(L)'
;TDPVGAALVRRYLAAFGPAASADLRAWCGLAGLPAAVAAVRGELVVFRDERGRELLDLPDAPRPDPDTPAPARFLPAFDNAVLGYQDRGRVIDDAHRGLSVTGARFVLVDGRVSATWTVEDGTVTVTPLRRLTRPERTEVAEEGRALASFLSDGAVDRVRVRAAPS
;
A
#
# COMPACT_ATOMS: atom_id res chain seq x y z
N THR A 1 18.97 -0.54 -27.73
CA THR A 1 17.63 -0.62 -27.11
C THR A 1 17.74 -1.46 -25.85
N ASP A 2 16.97 -1.17 -24.81
CA ASP A 2 16.97 -1.93 -23.54
C ASP A 2 15.59 -2.60 -23.33
N PRO A 3 15.36 -3.78 -23.96
CA PRO A 3 14.05 -4.42 -23.91
C PRO A 3 13.67 -4.91 -22.50
N VAL A 4 14.67 -5.31 -21.69
CA VAL A 4 14.45 -5.80 -20.32
C VAL A 4 14.06 -4.65 -19.40
N GLY A 5 14.81 -3.53 -19.44
CA GLY A 5 14.46 -2.33 -18.68
C GLY A 5 13.11 -1.77 -19.08
N ALA A 6 12.81 -1.74 -20.39
CA ALA A 6 11.51 -1.30 -20.88
C ALA A 6 10.35 -2.17 -20.36
N ALA A 7 10.53 -3.50 -20.33
CA ALA A 7 9.54 -4.41 -19.76
C ALA A 7 9.37 -4.21 -18.24
N LEU A 8 10.47 -3.98 -17.52
CA LEU A 8 10.45 -3.71 -16.08
C LEU A 8 9.67 -2.42 -15.76
N VAL A 9 9.93 -1.32 -16.48
CA VAL A 9 9.23 -0.04 -16.29
C VAL A 9 7.73 -0.22 -16.48
N ARG A 10 7.31 -0.85 -17.59
CA ARG A 10 5.88 -1.07 -17.85
C ARG A 10 5.21 -1.92 -16.77
N ARG A 11 5.87 -2.99 -16.32
CA ARG A 11 5.31 -3.87 -15.28
C ARG A 11 5.22 -3.18 -13.92
N TYR A 12 6.19 -2.34 -13.59
CA TYR A 12 6.14 -1.51 -12.39
C TYR A 12 4.99 -0.51 -12.45
N LEU A 13 4.85 0.25 -13.56
CA LEU A 13 3.78 1.23 -13.72
C LEU A 13 2.39 0.59 -13.77
N ALA A 14 2.25 -0.60 -14.34
CA ALA A 14 0.99 -1.34 -14.32
C ALA A 14 0.53 -1.72 -12.89
N ALA A 15 1.44 -1.79 -11.93
CA ALA A 15 1.13 -2.15 -10.54
C ALA A 15 1.12 -0.93 -9.60
N PHE A 16 1.96 0.07 -9.86
CA PHE A 16 2.26 1.16 -8.93
C PHE A 16 2.19 2.55 -9.59
N GLY A 17 1.71 2.66 -10.82
CA GLY A 17 1.46 3.95 -11.46
C GLY A 17 0.25 4.68 -10.85
N PRO A 18 0.19 6.03 -10.93
CA PRO A 18 1.28 6.94 -11.31
C PRO A 18 2.40 6.99 -10.25
N ALA A 19 3.66 6.94 -10.72
CA ALA A 19 4.85 6.91 -9.87
C ALA A 19 6.02 7.72 -10.44
N ALA A 20 6.88 8.22 -9.56
CA ALA A 20 8.11 8.89 -9.97
C ALA A 20 9.20 7.86 -10.34
N SER A 21 10.15 8.25 -11.19
CA SER A 21 11.34 7.42 -11.47
C SER A 21 12.13 7.04 -10.21
N ALA A 22 12.06 7.87 -9.17
CA ALA A 22 12.67 7.59 -7.87
C ALA A 22 11.99 6.42 -7.13
N ASP A 23 10.67 6.25 -7.29
CA ASP A 23 9.91 5.15 -6.71
C ASP A 23 10.29 3.82 -7.37
N LEU A 24 10.32 3.80 -8.71
CA LEU A 24 10.81 2.63 -9.48
C LEU A 24 12.21 2.21 -9.04
N ARG A 25 13.12 3.18 -8.87
CA ARG A 25 14.49 2.92 -8.40
C ARG A 25 14.51 2.37 -6.99
N ALA A 26 13.72 2.94 -6.08
CA ALA A 26 13.65 2.46 -4.70
C ALA A 26 13.10 1.03 -4.64
N TRP A 27 12.16 0.67 -5.51
CA TRP A 27 11.55 -0.65 -5.57
C TRP A 27 12.48 -1.73 -6.15
N CYS A 28 13.14 -1.50 -7.30
CA CYS A 28 13.96 -2.53 -7.92
C CYS A 28 15.45 -2.50 -7.52
N GLY A 29 15.94 -1.39 -6.96
CA GLY A 29 17.34 -1.23 -6.57
C GLY A 29 18.33 -1.17 -7.74
N LEU A 30 17.86 -1.09 -8.98
CA LEU A 30 18.72 -1.13 -10.17
C LEU A 30 19.28 0.25 -10.55
N ALA A 31 20.51 0.24 -11.05
CA ALA A 31 21.09 1.36 -11.79
C ALA A 31 20.58 1.38 -13.25
N GLY A 32 20.92 2.43 -14.02
CA GLY A 32 20.62 2.48 -15.47
C GLY A 32 19.16 2.77 -15.84
N LEU A 33 18.26 2.92 -14.85
CA LEU A 33 16.84 3.21 -15.06
C LEU A 33 16.53 4.43 -15.94
N PRO A 34 17.32 5.53 -15.96
CA PRO A 34 17.02 6.66 -16.84
C PRO A 34 16.93 6.26 -18.32
N ALA A 35 17.77 5.33 -18.79
CA ALA A 35 17.74 4.85 -20.17
C ALA A 35 16.50 3.98 -20.45
N ALA A 36 16.13 3.11 -19.51
CA ALA A 36 14.93 2.29 -19.60
C ALA A 36 13.65 3.13 -19.65
N VAL A 37 13.54 4.15 -18.79
CA VAL A 37 12.42 5.10 -18.78
C VAL A 37 12.38 5.91 -20.06
N ALA A 38 13.52 6.42 -20.54
CA ALA A 38 13.59 7.16 -21.80
C ALA A 38 13.14 6.30 -23.00
N ALA A 39 13.50 5.01 -23.02
CA ALA A 39 13.13 4.10 -24.09
C ALA A 39 11.62 3.88 -24.24
N VAL A 40 10.85 4.00 -23.15
CA VAL A 40 9.38 3.85 -23.17
C VAL A 40 8.64 5.18 -23.04
N ARG A 41 9.36 6.32 -22.95
CA ARG A 41 8.74 7.60 -22.56
C ARG A 41 7.61 8.04 -23.48
N GLY A 42 7.70 7.75 -24.77
CA GLY A 42 6.65 8.07 -25.75
C GLY A 42 5.36 7.28 -25.60
N GLU A 43 5.37 6.21 -24.79
CA GLU A 43 4.20 5.37 -24.49
C GLU A 43 3.50 5.78 -23.18
N LEU A 44 4.11 6.67 -22.39
CA LEU A 44 3.65 7.00 -21.03
C LEU A 44 2.90 8.33 -20.99
N VAL A 45 1.96 8.43 -20.05
CA VAL A 45 1.32 9.69 -19.68
C VAL A 45 2.02 10.31 -18.47
N VAL A 46 1.91 11.63 -18.35
CA VAL A 46 2.60 12.41 -17.32
C VAL A 46 1.60 13.11 -16.43
N PHE A 47 1.77 12.97 -15.13
CA PHE A 47 1.03 13.67 -14.08
C PHE A 47 1.98 14.48 -13.20
N ARG A 48 1.40 15.28 -12.30
CA ARG A 48 2.13 15.95 -11.23
C ARG A 48 1.42 15.74 -9.90
N ASP A 49 2.19 15.49 -8.85
CA ASP A 49 1.67 15.49 -7.49
C ASP A 49 1.52 16.91 -6.94
N GLU A 50 1.02 17.03 -5.70
CA GLU A 50 0.79 18.33 -5.03
C GLU A 50 2.09 19.11 -4.79
N ARG A 51 3.24 18.44 -4.84
CA ARG A 51 4.59 19.04 -4.73
C ARG A 51 5.19 19.37 -6.11
N GLY A 52 4.44 19.17 -7.19
CA GLY A 52 4.87 19.39 -8.56
C GLY A 52 5.83 18.33 -9.10
N ARG A 53 6.05 17.21 -8.40
CA ARG A 53 6.91 16.12 -8.87
C ARG A 53 6.25 15.41 -10.04
N GLU A 54 7.06 15.10 -11.05
CA GLU A 54 6.62 14.33 -12.20
C GLU A 54 6.30 12.88 -11.81
N LEU A 55 5.11 12.43 -12.20
CA LEU A 55 4.69 11.04 -12.10
C LEU A 55 4.41 10.49 -13.50
N LEU A 56 4.80 9.24 -13.73
CA LEU A 56 4.60 8.52 -14.97
C LEU A 56 3.60 7.40 -14.76
N ASP A 57 2.81 7.13 -15.79
CA ASP A 57 1.83 6.05 -15.77
C ASP A 57 1.57 5.51 -17.19
N LEU A 58 0.91 4.35 -17.26
CA LEU A 58 0.40 3.82 -18.52
C LEU A 58 -0.90 4.54 -18.90
N PRO A 59 -1.13 4.84 -20.20
CA PRO A 59 -2.34 5.52 -20.67
C PRO A 59 -3.64 4.88 -20.17
N ASP A 60 -3.69 3.55 -20.21
CA ASP A 60 -4.89 2.75 -19.87
C ASP A 60 -4.88 2.20 -18.43
N ALA A 61 -3.93 2.62 -17.58
CA ALA A 61 -3.92 2.18 -16.19
C ALA A 61 -5.19 2.66 -15.45
N PRO A 62 -5.78 1.81 -14.58
CA PRO A 62 -6.96 2.18 -13.81
C PRO A 62 -6.61 3.31 -12.84
N ARG A 63 -7.39 4.39 -12.90
CA ARG A 63 -7.30 5.53 -11.98
C ARG A 63 -8.71 5.78 -11.42
N PRO A 64 -9.06 5.12 -10.30
CA PRO A 64 -10.35 5.34 -9.65
C PRO A 64 -10.56 6.81 -9.30
N ASP A 65 -11.81 7.23 -9.28
CA ASP A 65 -12.18 8.56 -8.80
C ASP A 65 -11.69 8.76 -7.35
N PRO A 66 -11.18 9.95 -6.96
CA PRO A 66 -10.70 10.18 -5.60
C PRO A 66 -11.75 9.92 -4.51
N ASP A 67 -13.05 10.03 -4.82
CA ASP A 67 -14.15 9.74 -3.90
C ASP A 67 -14.54 8.25 -3.91
N THR A 68 -13.80 7.39 -4.64
CA THR A 68 -14.01 5.93 -4.62
C THR A 68 -13.72 5.39 -3.23
N PRO A 69 -14.69 4.75 -2.55
CA PRO A 69 -14.47 4.22 -1.20
C PRO A 69 -13.32 3.21 -1.15
N ALA A 70 -12.39 3.42 -0.22
CA ALA A 70 -11.27 2.51 0.03
C ALA A 70 -11.57 1.64 1.27
N PRO A 71 -12.07 0.40 1.09
CA PRO A 71 -12.48 -0.43 2.21
C PRO A 71 -11.30 -0.81 3.10
N ALA A 72 -11.60 -1.22 4.34
CA ALA A 72 -10.57 -1.69 5.25
C ALA A 72 -9.78 -2.88 4.67
N ARG A 73 -8.45 -2.86 4.80
CA ARG A 73 -7.57 -3.92 4.28
C ARG A 73 -6.45 -4.25 5.26
N PHE A 74 -6.22 -5.54 5.47
CA PHE A 74 -5.13 -6.04 6.31
C PHE A 74 -3.92 -6.34 5.43
N LEU A 75 -2.87 -5.55 5.60
CA LEU A 75 -1.61 -5.74 4.88
C LEU A 75 -0.67 -6.61 5.72
N PRO A 76 -0.06 -7.67 5.14
CA PRO A 76 1.03 -8.38 5.78
C PRO A 76 2.27 -7.47 5.95
N ALA A 77 3.26 -7.98 6.68
CA ALA A 77 4.55 -7.31 6.78
C ALA A 77 5.17 -7.22 5.39
N PHE A 78 5.78 -6.06 5.08
CA PHE A 78 6.48 -5.82 3.80
C PHE A 78 5.57 -5.87 2.55
N ASP A 79 4.28 -5.57 2.71
CA ASP A 79 3.37 -5.45 1.57
C ASP A 79 3.80 -4.33 0.58
N ASN A 80 3.60 -4.57 -0.72
CA ASN A 80 3.98 -3.63 -1.77
C ASN A 80 3.13 -2.36 -1.80
N ALA A 81 1.93 -2.34 -1.22
CA ALA A 81 1.18 -1.09 -1.00
C ALA A 81 2.00 -0.07 -0.17
N VAL A 82 2.93 -0.56 0.66
CA VAL A 82 3.86 0.26 1.45
C VAL A 82 5.25 0.34 0.79
N LEU A 83 5.75 -0.76 0.23
CA LEU A 83 7.14 -0.85 -0.27
C LEU A 83 7.33 -0.51 -1.75
N GLY A 84 6.25 -0.41 -2.53
CA GLY A 84 6.30 -0.11 -3.96
C GLY A 84 6.75 1.32 -4.29
N TYR A 85 6.83 2.19 -3.29
CA TYR A 85 7.16 3.60 -3.44
C TYR A 85 8.31 4.01 -2.52
N GLN A 86 9.09 4.99 -2.97
CA GLN A 86 10.08 5.64 -2.13
C GLN A 86 9.39 6.47 -1.04
N ASP A 87 8.33 7.18 -1.40
CA ASP A 87 7.55 7.98 -0.46
C ASP A 87 6.45 7.14 0.22
N ARG A 88 6.76 6.61 1.42
CA ARG A 88 5.80 5.86 2.24
C ARG A 88 4.66 6.71 2.80
N GLY A 89 4.79 8.04 2.72
CA GLY A 89 3.77 9.01 3.14
C GLY A 89 2.44 8.89 2.39
N ARG A 90 2.41 8.15 1.28
CA ARG A 90 1.19 7.88 0.51
C ARG A 90 0.10 7.18 1.34
N VAL A 91 0.50 6.29 2.25
CA VAL A 91 -0.44 5.52 3.09
C VAL A 91 -0.09 5.54 4.58
N ILE A 92 1.14 5.93 4.95
CA ILE A 92 1.60 5.99 6.34
C ILE A 92 1.82 7.43 6.77
N ASP A 93 1.09 7.88 7.78
CA ASP A 93 1.31 9.20 8.40
C ASP A 93 2.71 9.31 9.03
N ASP A 94 3.26 10.52 9.04
CA ASP A 94 4.63 10.81 9.49
C ASP A 94 4.95 10.27 10.88
N ALA A 95 3.98 10.35 11.80
CA ALA A 95 4.10 9.84 13.16
C ALA A 95 4.37 8.32 13.23
N HIS A 96 4.04 7.57 12.18
CA HIS A 96 4.07 6.10 12.16
C HIS A 96 5.09 5.52 11.17
N ARG A 97 5.85 6.36 10.44
CA ARG A 97 6.77 5.90 9.38
C ARG A 97 7.78 4.84 9.86
N GLY A 98 8.23 4.91 11.10
CA GLY A 98 9.17 3.94 11.69
C GLY A 98 8.64 2.51 11.76
N LEU A 99 7.32 2.31 11.86
CA LEU A 99 6.70 0.98 11.94
C LEU A 99 6.93 0.13 10.69
N SER A 100 7.07 0.79 9.53
CA SER A 100 7.36 0.09 8.28
C SER A 100 8.78 -0.46 8.27
N VAL A 101 9.73 0.19 8.95
CA VAL A 101 11.11 -0.31 9.09
C VAL A 101 11.16 -1.56 9.96
N THR A 102 10.30 -1.64 10.99
CA THR A 102 10.23 -2.81 11.89
C THR A 102 9.41 -3.98 11.32
N GLY A 103 8.93 -3.88 10.07
CA GLY A 103 8.12 -4.94 9.45
C GLY A 103 6.73 -5.11 10.09
N ALA A 104 6.13 -4.02 10.59
CA ALA A 104 4.77 -4.08 11.11
C ALA A 104 3.78 -4.51 10.02
N ARG A 105 2.75 -5.26 10.44
CA ARG A 105 1.57 -5.54 9.62
C ARG A 105 0.55 -4.44 9.87
N PHE A 106 -0.09 -3.94 8.83
CA PHE A 106 -0.94 -2.77 8.91
C PHE A 106 -2.40 -3.09 8.63
N VAL A 107 -3.29 -2.27 9.18
CA VAL A 107 -4.69 -2.18 8.74
C VAL A 107 -4.87 -0.79 8.11
N LEU A 108 -5.30 -0.78 6.85
CA LEU A 108 -5.76 0.41 6.17
C LEU A 108 -7.23 0.66 6.51
N VAL A 109 -7.57 1.92 6.73
CA VAL A 109 -8.94 2.43 6.79
C VAL A 109 -8.95 3.66 5.89
N ASP A 110 -9.84 3.68 4.91
CA ASP A 110 -9.89 4.73 3.88
C ASP A 110 -8.53 4.95 3.21
N GLY A 111 -7.87 3.85 2.83
CA GLY A 111 -6.54 3.86 2.19
C GLY A 111 -5.37 4.27 3.09
N ARG A 112 -5.60 4.61 4.37
CA ARG A 112 -4.56 5.08 5.30
C ARG A 112 -4.32 4.11 6.44
N VAL A 113 -3.04 3.90 6.78
CA VAL A 113 -2.63 3.10 7.93
C VAL A 113 -3.22 3.68 9.22
N SER A 114 -4.12 2.92 9.83
CA SER A 114 -4.87 3.33 11.03
C SER A 114 -4.71 2.36 12.20
N ALA A 115 -4.14 1.18 11.98
CA ALA A 115 -3.82 0.21 13.02
C ALA A 115 -2.66 -0.73 12.60
N THR A 116 -2.12 -1.46 13.56
CA THR A 116 -1.30 -2.66 13.31
C THR A 116 -2.07 -3.91 13.69
N TRP A 117 -1.62 -5.09 13.25
CA TRP A 117 -2.23 -6.36 13.64
C TRP A 117 -1.25 -7.51 13.83
N THR A 118 -1.64 -8.46 14.68
CA THR A 118 -0.95 -9.73 14.94
C THR A 118 -1.96 -10.88 14.95
N VAL A 119 -1.45 -12.11 15.00
CA VAL A 119 -2.27 -13.31 15.25
C VAL A 119 -1.73 -13.98 16.50
N GLU A 120 -2.59 -14.17 17.49
CA GLU A 120 -2.28 -14.81 18.77
C GLU A 120 -3.40 -15.81 19.06
N ASP A 121 -3.07 -17.09 19.30
CA ASP A 121 -4.01 -18.17 19.60
C ASP A 121 -5.23 -18.24 18.64
N GLY A 122 -4.97 -18.09 17.34
CA GLY A 122 -6.00 -18.10 16.29
C GLY A 122 -6.90 -16.85 16.28
N THR A 123 -6.54 -15.79 17.01
CA THR A 123 -7.27 -14.52 17.04
C THR A 123 -6.47 -13.43 16.33
N VAL A 124 -7.08 -12.79 15.33
CA VAL A 124 -6.55 -11.57 14.71
C VAL A 124 -6.72 -10.42 15.70
N THR A 125 -5.62 -9.89 16.21
CA THR A 125 -5.62 -8.80 17.17
C THR A 125 -5.20 -7.50 16.49
N VAL A 126 -6.08 -6.50 16.51
CA VAL A 126 -5.86 -5.18 15.92
C VAL A 126 -5.53 -4.17 17.02
N THR A 127 -4.44 -3.44 16.84
CA THR A 127 -4.00 -2.36 17.74
C THR A 127 -4.12 -1.01 17.00
N PRO A 128 -5.17 -0.22 17.26
CA PRO A 128 -5.34 1.08 16.60
C PRO A 128 -4.19 2.03 16.88
N LEU A 129 -3.79 2.81 15.87
CA LEU A 129 -2.81 3.90 15.97
C LEU A 129 -3.47 5.26 16.21
N ARG A 130 -4.78 5.33 15.98
CA ARG A 130 -5.66 6.47 16.28
C ARG A 130 -7.00 5.96 16.80
N ARG A 131 -7.83 6.88 17.29
CA ARG A 131 -9.23 6.57 17.56
C ARG A 131 -9.94 6.21 16.24
N LEU A 132 -10.53 5.01 16.20
CA LEU A 132 -11.45 4.60 15.15
C LEU A 132 -12.88 5.03 15.52
N THR A 133 -13.62 5.54 14.55
CA THR A 133 -15.06 5.75 14.65
C THR A 133 -15.78 4.41 14.76
N ARG A 134 -17.06 4.45 15.12
CA ARG A 134 -17.88 3.23 15.22
C ARG A 134 -17.99 2.48 13.88
N PRO A 135 -18.25 3.16 12.73
CA PRO A 135 -18.28 2.48 11.43
C PRO A 135 -16.94 1.85 11.06
N GLU A 136 -15.82 2.59 11.18
CA GLU A 136 -14.48 2.06 10.88
C GLU A 136 -14.14 0.83 11.74
N ARG A 137 -14.51 0.84 13.02
CA ARG A 137 -14.31 -0.30 13.92
C ARG A 137 -15.11 -1.52 13.47
N THR A 138 -16.33 -1.33 12.98
CA THR A 138 -17.15 -2.43 12.43
C THR A 138 -16.51 -2.99 11.17
N GLU A 139 -16.12 -2.14 10.24
CA GLU A 139 -15.48 -2.53 8.98
C GLU A 139 -14.17 -3.29 9.20
N VAL A 140 -13.30 -2.78 10.08
CA VAL A 140 -12.05 -3.45 10.48
C VAL A 140 -12.31 -4.80 11.13
N ALA A 141 -13.38 -4.91 11.94
CA ALA A 141 -13.73 -6.19 12.53
C ALA A 141 -14.21 -7.17 11.47
N GLU A 142 -15.04 -6.75 10.52
CA GLU A 142 -15.55 -7.60 9.43
C GLU A 142 -14.41 -8.15 8.55
N GLU A 143 -13.53 -7.27 8.07
CA GLU A 143 -12.34 -7.68 7.30
C GLU A 143 -11.41 -8.58 8.14
N GLY A 144 -11.24 -8.28 9.43
CA GLY A 144 -10.42 -9.08 10.34
C GLY A 144 -10.98 -10.49 10.58
N ARG A 145 -12.31 -10.67 10.60
CA ARG A 145 -12.94 -12.00 10.67
C ARG A 145 -12.69 -12.79 9.39
N ALA A 146 -12.83 -12.15 8.23
CA ALA A 146 -12.53 -12.77 6.94
C ALA A 146 -11.06 -13.24 6.88
N LEU A 147 -10.13 -12.41 7.34
CA LEU A 147 -8.72 -12.78 7.45
C LEU A 147 -8.48 -13.94 8.43
N ALA A 148 -9.09 -13.91 9.62
CA ALA A 148 -8.96 -14.98 10.60
C ALA A 148 -9.47 -16.32 10.04
N SER A 149 -10.60 -16.29 9.34
CA SER A 149 -11.16 -17.45 8.63
C SER A 149 -10.20 -17.94 7.56
N PHE A 150 -9.62 -17.06 6.75
CA PHE A 150 -8.65 -17.43 5.73
C PHE A 150 -7.40 -18.09 6.32
N LEU A 151 -6.83 -17.52 7.39
CA LEU A 151 -5.60 -18.03 8.02
C LEU A 151 -5.78 -19.37 8.75
N SER A 152 -7.02 -19.78 8.99
CA SER A 152 -7.38 -20.99 9.72
C SER A 152 -8.12 -22.02 8.88
N ASP A 153 -8.14 -21.87 7.56
CA ASP A 153 -8.91 -22.72 6.63
C ASP A 153 -10.40 -22.83 7.04
N GLY A 154 -10.97 -21.74 7.57
CA GLY A 154 -12.36 -21.64 7.99
C GLY A 154 -12.66 -22.11 9.42
N ALA A 155 -11.64 -22.54 10.19
CA ALA A 155 -11.87 -23.08 11.53
C ALA A 155 -12.23 -22.02 12.57
N VAL A 156 -11.70 -20.80 12.46
CA VAL A 156 -11.96 -19.69 13.39
C VAL A 156 -12.04 -18.35 12.66
N ASP A 157 -12.87 -17.44 13.15
CA ASP A 157 -13.02 -16.08 12.62
C ASP A 157 -12.73 -15.01 13.69
N ARG A 158 -12.02 -15.37 14.76
CA ARG A 158 -11.89 -14.53 15.95
C ARG A 158 -11.09 -13.26 15.64
N VAL A 159 -11.72 -12.11 15.92
CA VAL A 159 -11.08 -10.79 15.84
C VAL A 159 -11.22 -10.04 17.17
N ARG A 160 -10.15 -9.35 17.56
CA ARG A 160 -10.14 -8.45 18.71
C ARG A 160 -9.55 -7.10 18.32
N VAL A 161 -10.37 -6.06 18.29
CA VAL A 161 -9.89 -4.68 18.14
C VAL A 161 -9.67 -4.08 19.53
N ARG A 162 -8.44 -3.69 19.86
CA ARG A 162 -8.07 -3.06 21.13
C ARG A 162 -8.64 -1.64 21.25
N ALA A 163 -8.62 -1.09 22.46
CA ALA A 163 -8.87 0.34 22.65
C ALA A 163 -7.77 1.16 21.95
N ALA A 164 -8.13 2.35 21.46
CA ALA A 164 -7.15 3.26 20.89
C ALA A 164 -6.23 3.80 21.99
N PRO A 165 -4.99 4.21 21.65
CA PRO A 165 -4.13 4.94 22.58
C PRO A 165 -4.83 6.22 23.03
N SER A 166 -4.62 6.56 24.30
CA SER A 166 -5.10 7.80 24.94
C SER A 166 -4.46 9.04 24.34
#